data_AF-Q6CPU1-F1
#
_entry.id   AF-Q6CPU1-F1
#
_cell.length_a   1.000
_cell.length_b   1.000
_cell.length_c   1.000
_cell.angle_alpha   90.00
_cell.angle_beta   90.00
_cell.angle_gamma   90.00
#
_symmetry.space_group_name_H-M   'P 1'
#
loop_
_entity.id
_entity.type
_entity.pdbx_description
1 polymer ?
#
loop_
_entity_poly.entity_id
_entity_poly.type
_entity_poly.pdbx_seq_one_letter_code
_entity_poly.pdbx_strand_id
1 'polypeptide(L)'
;MSSTTLSNQLPDGSCNKTVYFTKVTVDGDNQLSPVSDDLYQSIFNRILADPLQKVDSAFKSCEDIQKKLLFTGLFQSAEITLDHDVDVRSSRLLTENVPKTLDIELPIPTIAQVKLVPAVYNKGSLSTTTRDTYSSAGARLFWINKFGNAETISLQGDVNYTPFNGKLDERLLGAKLALPFPKNPSVKAAVYANHTYLDLFKQPFIGESDEHKQSQFGLSAGIEKNFLYNNNKSVIETFNGMTMVARNIYGFADALAVSDSIKQFQGTFTKSSFISELKSDSREFYNRFPVSGKRVQLFHEYILSQGFTNSKPLPHESNFDKLSVSYETHRPFFNTKLVTSLHLDAGAIFPWKNKSKPLVHLLDSFYLGGPKSLKGFERNCVGNRGGLYFYKLGISSSFKLPNTPIDSPLRLQSFINFGDVLNNWRDANLERKPALSTGISLIYSASFANLDLSYSLPLRVRDYDIAKPGLTFGLDLSFF
;
A
#
# COMPACT_ATOMS: atom_id res chain seq x y z
N MET A 1 22.01 -2.93 -4.28
CA MET A 1 22.11 -2.95 -5.75
C MET A 1 23.11 -1.88 -6.14
N SER A 2 24.37 -2.30 -6.18
CA SER A 2 25.49 -1.59 -6.77
C SER A 2 25.23 -1.50 -8.27
N SER A 3 25.19 -0.28 -8.80
CA SER A 3 25.30 -0.02 -10.23
C SER A 3 26.73 -0.35 -10.65
N THR A 4 27.00 -1.62 -10.89
CA THR A 4 28.20 -2.06 -11.59
C THR A 4 27.78 -2.51 -12.97
N THR A 5 27.38 -1.54 -13.79
CA THR A 5 27.48 -1.67 -15.24
C THR A 5 28.97 -1.71 -15.55
N LEU A 6 29.49 -2.90 -15.87
CA LEU A 6 30.84 -3.06 -16.38
C LEU A 6 30.99 -2.21 -17.64
N SER A 7 31.72 -1.11 -17.51
CA SER A 7 32.14 -0.22 -18.60
C SER A 7 33.37 -0.73 -19.35
N ASN A 8 33.65 -2.04 -19.33
CA ASN A 8 34.86 -2.56 -19.94
C ASN A 8 34.55 -3.13 -21.32
N GLN A 9 35.22 -2.53 -22.31
CA GLN A 9 35.47 -2.98 -23.69
C GLN A 9 34.74 -2.26 -24.84
N LEU A 10 34.61 -0.93 -24.81
CA LEU A 10 34.55 -0.16 -26.06
C LEU A 10 35.50 1.05 -25.95
N PRO A 11 36.39 1.31 -26.95
CA PRO A 11 37.33 2.43 -26.89
C PRO A 11 36.62 3.79 -26.96
N ASP A 12 37.26 4.83 -26.40
CA ASP A 12 36.82 6.24 -26.20
C ASP A 12 36.40 7.05 -27.46
N GLY A 13 35.86 6.39 -28.49
CA GLY A 13 35.23 7.00 -29.67
C GLY A 13 33.92 6.31 -30.09
N SER A 14 33.33 5.46 -29.25
CA SER A 14 32.24 4.53 -29.64
C SER A 14 30.82 5.12 -29.66
N CYS A 15 30.58 6.35 -29.18
CA CYS A 15 29.23 6.92 -29.09
C CYS A 15 28.54 7.13 -30.46
N ASN A 16 29.31 7.20 -31.54
CA ASN A 16 28.76 7.38 -32.89
C ASN A 16 28.56 6.07 -33.67
N LYS A 17 28.97 4.92 -33.12
CA LYS A 17 28.82 3.63 -33.80
C LYS A 17 27.36 3.15 -33.77
N THR A 18 26.96 2.45 -34.83
CA THR A 18 25.65 1.85 -34.97
C THR A 18 25.71 0.35 -34.68
N VAL A 19 24.67 -0.12 -34.02
CA VAL A 19 24.47 -1.51 -33.60
C VAL A 19 23.26 -2.03 -34.36
N TYR A 20 23.36 -3.25 -34.88
CA TYR A 20 22.25 -3.94 -35.50
C TYR A 20 21.87 -5.16 -34.68
N PHE A 21 20.67 -5.16 -34.10
CA PHE A 21 20.15 -6.28 -33.33
C PHE A 21 19.72 -7.42 -34.25
N THR A 22 20.40 -8.57 -34.18
CA THR A 22 20.10 -9.73 -35.03
C THR A 22 19.11 -10.68 -34.38
N LYS A 23 19.26 -10.93 -33.08
CA LYS A 23 18.40 -11.82 -32.29
C LYS A 23 18.33 -11.38 -30.82
N VAL A 24 17.20 -11.66 -30.19
CA VAL A 24 16.99 -11.50 -28.74
C VAL A 24 16.74 -12.89 -28.16
N THR A 25 17.53 -13.27 -27.17
CA THR A 25 17.43 -14.57 -26.49
C THR A 25 17.09 -14.33 -25.03
N VAL A 26 16.06 -15.00 -24.52
CA VAL A 26 15.61 -14.88 -23.13
C VAL A 26 15.86 -16.21 -22.42
N ASP A 27 16.60 -16.17 -21.32
CA ASP A 27 16.89 -17.31 -20.46
C ASP A 27 16.38 -17.06 -19.04
N GLY A 28 15.93 -18.12 -18.36
CA GLY A 28 15.47 -18.07 -16.97
C GLY A 28 14.00 -17.68 -16.76
N ASP A 29 13.13 -17.88 -17.76
CA ASP A 29 11.68 -17.71 -17.56
C ASP A 29 11.11 -18.77 -16.60
N ASN A 30 10.03 -18.41 -15.90
CA ASN A 30 9.35 -19.26 -14.95
C ASN A 30 8.55 -20.36 -15.67
N GLN A 31 9.11 -21.57 -15.73
CA GLN A 31 8.50 -22.73 -16.41
C GLN A 31 7.09 -23.10 -15.92
N LEU A 32 6.72 -22.74 -14.68
CA LEU A 32 5.41 -23.06 -14.11
C LEU A 32 4.30 -22.08 -14.52
N SER A 33 4.66 -20.86 -14.88
CA SER A 33 3.74 -19.80 -15.29
C SER A 33 4.48 -18.87 -16.25
N PRO A 34 4.73 -19.33 -17.50
CA PRO A 34 5.53 -18.58 -18.45
C PRO A 34 4.85 -17.29 -18.86
N VAL A 35 5.65 -16.32 -19.26
CA VAL A 35 5.15 -15.08 -19.84
C VAL A 35 4.69 -15.34 -21.27
N SER A 36 3.58 -14.73 -21.69
CA SER A 36 3.07 -14.89 -23.06
C SER A 36 4.02 -14.27 -24.09
N ASP A 37 4.11 -14.89 -25.26
CA ASP A 37 4.91 -14.37 -26.37
C ASP A 37 4.47 -12.95 -26.77
N ASP A 38 3.17 -12.67 -26.71
CA ASP A 38 2.59 -11.34 -26.98
C ASP A 38 3.10 -10.27 -26.00
N LEU A 39 3.26 -10.62 -24.73
CA LEU A 39 3.80 -9.71 -23.71
C LEU A 39 5.29 -9.47 -23.95
N TYR A 40 6.06 -10.51 -24.28
CA TYR A 40 7.46 -10.34 -24.67
C TYR A 40 7.61 -9.46 -25.90
N GLN A 41 6.85 -9.72 -26.97
CA GLN A 41 6.84 -8.88 -28.17
C GLN A 41 6.50 -7.42 -27.84
N SER A 42 5.55 -7.18 -26.93
CA SER A 42 5.17 -5.84 -26.49
C SER A 42 6.29 -5.13 -25.70
N ILE A 43 7.01 -5.85 -24.85
CA ILE A 43 8.13 -5.33 -24.06
C ILE A 43 9.33 -5.02 -24.97
N PHE A 44 9.68 -5.95 -25.86
CA PHE A 44 10.82 -5.87 -26.77
C PHE A 44 10.54 -5.05 -28.05
N ASN A 45 9.32 -4.56 -28.24
CA ASN A 45 8.88 -3.85 -29.45
C ASN A 45 9.87 -2.77 -29.91
N ARG A 46 10.54 -2.07 -28.99
CA ARG A 46 11.52 -1.03 -29.34
C ARG A 46 12.75 -1.56 -30.08
N ILE A 47 13.22 -2.75 -29.74
CA ILE A 47 14.35 -3.42 -30.42
C ILE A 47 13.84 -4.14 -31.67
N LEU A 48 12.65 -4.75 -31.61
CA LEU A 48 12.08 -5.52 -32.72
C LEU A 48 11.62 -4.63 -33.89
N ALA A 49 11.06 -3.45 -33.62
CA ALA A 49 10.56 -2.53 -34.65
C ALA A 49 11.66 -1.69 -35.30
N ASP A 50 12.71 -1.35 -34.55
CA ASP A 50 13.86 -0.58 -35.04
C ASP A 50 15.18 -1.26 -34.62
N PRO A 51 15.65 -2.27 -35.38
CA PRO A 51 16.82 -3.04 -35.03
C PRO A 51 18.14 -2.29 -35.22
N LEU A 52 18.16 -1.17 -35.95
CA LEU A 52 19.37 -0.37 -36.22
C LEU A 52 19.42 0.85 -35.31
N GLN A 53 20.25 0.81 -34.26
CA GLN A 53 20.32 1.87 -33.25
C GLN A 53 21.75 2.37 -33.04
N LYS A 54 21.91 3.64 -32.65
CA LYS A 54 23.19 4.10 -32.08
C LYS A 54 23.45 3.43 -30.74
N VAL A 55 24.72 3.22 -30.37
CA VAL A 55 25.10 2.59 -29.09
C VAL A 55 24.39 3.22 -27.88
N ASP A 56 24.35 4.55 -27.78
CA ASP A 56 23.68 5.25 -26.65
C ASP A 56 22.16 5.00 -26.61
N SER A 57 21.53 4.94 -27.79
CA SER A 57 20.10 4.62 -27.92
C SER A 57 19.83 3.15 -27.58
N ALA A 58 20.73 2.24 -27.98
CA ALA A 58 20.65 0.83 -27.65
C ALA A 58 20.71 0.59 -26.14
N PHE A 59 21.64 1.24 -25.43
CA PHE A 59 21.70 1.16 -23.96
C PHE A 59 20.44 1.69 -23.28
N LYS A 60 19.89 2.82 -23.74
CA LYS A 60 18.61 3.36 -23.23
C LYS A 60 17.43 2.42 -23.51
N SER A 61 17.43 1.74 -24.66
CA SER A 61 16.43 0.73 -24.99
C SER A 61 16.54 -0.49 -24.06
N CYS A 62 17.75 -0.98 -23.79
CA CYS A 62 18.00 -2.07 -22.85
C CYS A 62 17.58 -1.69 -21.42
N GLU A 63 17.90 -0.48 -20.94
CA GLU A 63 17.50 -0.01 -19.62
C GLU A 63 15.97 0.08 -19.48
N ASP A 64 15.28 0.55 -20.52
CA ASP A 64 13.81 0.60 -20.56
C ASP A 64 13.20 -0.81 -20.53
N ILE A 65 13.76 -1.76 -21.28
CA ILE A 65 13.33 -3.17 -21.28
C ILE A 65 13.55 -3.79 -19.91
N GLN A 66 14.71 -3.58 -19.29
CA GLN A 66 15.02 -4.05 -17.95
C GLN A 66 14.00 -3.51 -16.94
N LYS A 67 13.69 -2.21 -17.00
CA LYS A 67 12.66 -1.59 -16.15
C LYS A 67 11.29 -2.21 -16.39
N LYS A 68 10.87 -2.39 -17.65
CA LYS A 68 9.58 -3.01 -18.00
C LYS A 68 9.47 -4.43 -17.46
N LEU A 69 10.52 -5.24 -17.61
CA LEU A 69 10.59 -6.60 -17.08
C LEU A 69 10.48 -6.59 -15.55
N LEU A 70 11.17 -5.71 -14.84
CA LEU A 70 11.03 -5.58 -13.39
C LEU A 70 9.63 -5.11 -12.97
N PHE A 71 9.01 -4.18 -13.70
CA PHE A 71 7.67 -3.68 -13.40
C PHE A 71 6.55 -4.71 -13.63
N THR A 72 6.79 -5.77 -14.41
CA THR A 72 5.88 -6.93 -14.44
C THR A 72 5.68 -7.50 -13.03
N GLY A 73 6.70 -7.41 -12.18
CA GLY A 73 6.68 -8.02 -10.85
C GLY A 73 6.62 -9.54 -10.92
N LEU A 74 7.26 -10.15 -11.93
CA LEU A 74 7.46 -11.60 -12.02
C LEU A 74 8.91 -12.03 -11.76
N PHE A 75 9.84 -11.08 -11.88
CA PHE A 75 11.27 -11.33 -11.85
C PHE A 75 11.93 -10.53 -10.72
N GLN A 76 12.85 -11.16 -10.01
CA GLN A 76 13.65 -10.52 -8.97
C GLN A 76 14.77 -9.67 -9.57
N SER A 77 15.37 -10.15 -10.66
CA SER A 77 16.38 -9.43 -11.43
C SER A 77 16.24 -9.76 -12.91
N ALA A 78 16.52 -8.76 -13.75
CA ALA A 78 16.65 -8.91 -15.19
C ALA A 78 18.00 -8.30 -15.57
N GLU A 79 18.90 -9.11 -16.12
CA GLU A 79 20.20 -8.67 -16.64
C GLU A 79 20.17 -8.76 -18.16
N ILE A 80 20.68 -7.74 -18.83
CA ILE A 80 20.74 -7.69 -20.30
C ILE A 80 22.19 -7.49 -20.69
N THR A 81 22.75 -8.44 -21.43
CA THR A 81 24.08 -8.35 -22.02
C THR A 81 23.99 -8.23 -23.54
N LEU A 82 24.90 -7.45 -24.11
CA LEU A 82 25.02 -7.24 -25.55
C LEU A 82 26.28 -7.92 -26.03
N ASP A 83 26.12 -8.99 -26.79
CA ASP A 83 27.22 -9.78 -27.32
C ASP A 83 27.32 -9.65 -28.84
N HIS A 84 28.53 -9.76 -29.39
CA HIS A 84 28.72 -9.72 -30.83
C HIS A 84 28.18 -11.00 -31.48
N ASP A 85 27.38 -10.86 -32.54
CA ASP A 85 26.87 -12.00 -33.29
C ASP A 85 27.95 -12.55 -34.22
N VAL A 86 28.57 -13.67 -33.82
CA VAL A 86 29.62 -14.35 -34.60
C VAL A 86 29.02 -15.17 -35.77
N ASP A 87 27.69 -15.23 -35.92
CA ASP A 87 27.05 -15.96 -37.02
C ASP A 87 27.43 -15.38 -38.40
N VAL A 88 27.95 -16.26 -39.26
CA VAL A 88 28.49 -15.97 -40.61
C VAL A 88 27.41 -15.45 -41.59
N ARG A 89 26.13 -15.69 -41.31
CA ARG A 89 25.01 -15.26 -42.17
C ARG A 89 24.65 -13.79 -41.99
N SER A 90 24.62 -13.30 -40.75
CA SER A 90 24.29 -11.92 -40.38
C SER A 90 25.33 -10.95 -40.95
N SER A 91 26.61 -11.33 -40.82
CA SER A 91 27.75 -10.60 -41.38
C SER A 91 27.75 -10.61 -42.91
N ARG A 92 27.42 -11.74 -43.57
CA ARG A 92 27.31 -11.80 -45.05
C ARG A 92 26.19 -10.90 -45.61
N LEU A 93 25.00 -10.89 -45.02
CA LEU A 93 23.88 -10.04 -45.46
C LEU A 93 24.17 -8.54 -45.37
N LEU A 94 24.94 -8.13 -44.36
CA LEU A 94 25.38 -6.73 -44.22
C LEU A 94 26.46 -6.36 -45.25
N THR A 95 27.32 -7.32 -45.63
CA THR A 95 28.43 -7.08 -46.57
C THR A 95 28.00 -7.16 -48.05
N GLU A 96 26.96 -7.93 -48.38
CA GLU A 96 26.46 -8.10 -49.76
C GLU A 96 25.57 -6.93 -50.23
N ASN A 97 24.87 -6.25 -49.30
CA ASN A 97 23.90 -5.20 -49.62
C ASN A 97 24.47 -3.77 -49.63
N VAL A 98 25.74 -3.57 -49.25
CA VAL A 98 26.40 -2.25 -49.24
C VAL A 98 27.48 -2.21 -50.33
N PRO A 99 27.34 -1.37 -51.37
CA PRO A 99 28.38 -1.19 -52.37
C PRO A 99 29.67 -0.69 -51.71
N LYS A 100 30.79 -1.39 -51.97
CA LYS A 100 32.14 -1.03 -51.46
C LYS A 100 32.64 0.36 -51.87
N THR A 101 31.89 1.07 -52.70
CA THR A 101 32.20 2.42 -53.21
C THR A 101 31.74 3.54 -52.29
N LEU A 102 30.93 3.24 -51.27
CA LEU A 102 30.49 4.20 -50.24
C LEU A 102 31.23 3.87 -48.93
N ASP A 103 32.04 4.79 -48.44
CA ASP A 103 32.84 4.69 -47.21
C ASP A 103 31.95 4.78 -45.96
N ILE A 104 30.97 3.87 -45.84
CA ILE A 104 29.97 3.83 -44.79
C ILE A 104 30.41 2.81 -43.74
N GLU A 105 30.59 3.26 -42.49
CA GLU A 105 30.84 2.36 -41.36
C GLU A 105 29.68 1.36 -41.20
N LEU A 106 29.98 0.06 -41.29
CA LEU A 106 29.00 -1.01 -41.16
C LEU A 106 28.53 -1.14 -39.70
N PRO A 107 27.23 -1.36 -39.47
CA PRO A 107 26.70 -1.56 -38.13
C PRO A 107 27.18 -2.89 -37.55
N ILE A 108 27.43 -2.92 -36.23
CA ILE A 108 27.93 -4.10 -35.53
C ILE A 108 26.76 -5.07 -35.28
N PRO A 109 26.77 -6.29 -35.84
CA PRO A 109 25.73 -7.28 -35.56
C PRO A 109 25.85 -7.73 -34.10
N THR A 110 24.75 -7.64 -33.36
CA THR A 110 24.70 -7.78 -31.90
C THR A 110 23.50 -8.59 -31.46
N ILE A 111 23.72 -9.47 -30.49
CA ILE A 111 22.72 -10.30 -29.82
C ILE A 111 22.41 -9.68 -28.47
N ALA A 112 21.12 -9.51 -28.15
CA ALA A 112 20.70 -9.17 -26.80
C ALA A 112 20.36 -10.44 -26.02
N GLN A 113 21.18 -10.79 -25.03
CA GLN A 113 20.89 -11.89 -24.11
C GLN A 113 20.25 -11.34 -22.85
N VAL A 114 19.05 -11.82 -22.53
CA VAL A 114 18.29 -11.42 -21.35
C VAL A 114 18.27 -12.58 -20.37
N LYS A 115 18.93 -12.41 -19.23
CA LYS A 115 18.94 -13.38 -18.15
C LYS A 115 17.98 -12.95 -17.05
N LEU A 116 16.94 -13.75 -16.84
CA LEU A 116 15.89 -13.52 -15.87
C LEU A 116 16.07 -14.42 -14.64
N VAL A 117 15.78 -13.87 -13.47
CA VAL A 117 15.65 -14.64 -12.24
C VAL A 117 14.21 -14.52 -11.76
N PRO A 118 13.41 -15.59 -11.76
CA PRO A 118 12.01 -15.54 -11.36
C PRO A 118 11.89 -15.19 -9.87
N ALA A 119 10.93 -14.33 -9.55
CA ALA A 119 10.63 -14.00 -8.17
C ALA A 119 9.80 -15.12 -7.52
N VAL A 120 10.17 -15.48 -6.29
CA VAL A 120 9.47 -16.50 -5.50
C VAL A 120 8.31 -15.84 -4.76
N TYR A 121 7.08 -16.26 -5.07
CA TYR A 121 5.86 -15.77 -4.43
C TYR A 121 5.21 -16.86 -3.58
N ASN A 122 4.73 -16.45 -2.40
CA ASN A 122 3.89 -17.30 -1.58
C ASN A 122 2.47 -17.30 -2.17
N LYS A 123 1.94 -18.50 -2.45
CA LYS A 123 0.62 -18.68 -3.07
C LYS A 123 -0.53 -18.41 -2.08
N GLY A 124 -0.23 -18.42 -0.79
CA GLY A 124 -1.18 -18.06 0.23
C GLY A 124 -0.48 -17.55 1.49
N SER A 125 -1.27 -17.01 2.40
CA SER A 125 -0.83 -16.71 3.74
C SER A 125 -1.99 -16.83 4.70
N LEU A 126 -1.77 -17.46 5.86
CA LEU A 126 -2.68 -17.43 6.98
C LEU A 126 -2.13 -16.46 8.01
N SER A 127 -2.96 -15.55 8.50
CA SER A 127 -2.60 -14.64 9.57
C SER A 127 -3.54 -14.83 10.74
N THR A 128 -3.01 -14.93 11.95
CA THR A 128 -3.81 -14.91 13.16
C THR A 128 -3.31 -13.79 14.04
N THR A 129 -4.23 -13.09 14.67
CA THR A 129 -3.89 -12.01 15.56
C THR A 129 -4.63 -12.18 16.87
N THR A 130 -3.92 -11.97 17.97
CA THR A 130 -4.50 -11.98 19.31
C THR A 130 -4.14 -10.68 19.99
N ARG A 131 -5.17 -9.93 20.42
CA ARG A 131 -5.02 -8.73 21.25
C ARG A 131 -6.02 -8.80 22.40
N ASP A 132 -5.84 -7.93 23.38
CA ASP A 132 -6.76 -7.87 24.52
C ASP A 132 -8.21 -7.51 24.12
N THR A 133 -8.38 -6.72 23.06
CA THR A 133 -9.70 -6.19 22.66
C THR A 133 -10.35 -6.98 21.55
N TYR A 134 -9.56 -7.59 20.66
CA TYR A 134 -10.05 -8.43 19.59
C TYR A 134 -8.99 -9.45 19.19
N SER A 135 -9.46 -10.60 18.73
CA SER A 135 -8.67 -11.57 18.01
C SER A 135 -9.16 -11.64 16.57
N SER A 136 -8.26 -11.94 15.65
CA SER A 136 -8.61 -12.11 14.25
C SER A 136 -7.95 -13.32 13.63
N ALA A 137 -8.60 -13.89 12.63
CA ALA A 137 -8.05 -14.92 11.77
C ALA A 137 -8.34 -14.54 10.33
N GLY A 138 -7.31 -14.57 9.51
CA GLY A 138 -7.32 -14.09 8.14
C GLY A 138 -6.58 -15.04 7.21
N ALA A 139 -7.06 -15.15 5.98
CA ALA A 139 -6.41 -15.90 4.93
C ALA A 139 -6.32 -15.05 3.67
N ARG A 140 -5.19 -15.12 2.98
CA ARG A 140 -4.99 -14.47 1.69
C ARG A 140 -4.45 -15.48 0.70
N LEU A 141 -5.00 -15.51 -0.49
CA LEU A 141 -4.57 -16.36 -1.60
C LEU A 141 -4.15 -15.48 -2.77
N PHE A 142 -3.09 -15.89 -3.45
CA PHE A 142 -2.52 -15.18 -4.59
C PHE A 142 -2.41 -16.12 -5.79
N TRP A 143 -2.88 -15.62 -6.93
CA TRP A 143 -2.59 -16.20 -8.22
C TRP A 143 -1.91 -15.13 -9.08
N ILE A 144 -0.67 -15.39 -9.44
CA ILE A 144 0.18 -14.48 -10.19
C ILE A 144 0.46 -15.16 -11.53
N ASN A 145 0.26 -14.42 -12.63
CA ASN A 145 0.54 -14.85 -14.00
C ASN A 145 -0.11 -16.18 -14.43
N LYS A 146 -1.38 -16.40 -14.08
CA LYS A 146 -2.21 -17.52 -14.56
C LYS A 146 -2.47 -17.49 -16.08
N PHE A 147 -2.57 -16.30 -16.66
CA PHE A 147 -2.93 -16.06 -18.06
C PHE A 147 -1.73 -15.59 -18.91
N GLY A 148 -0.52 -15.54 -18.34
CA GLY A 148 0.69 -15.17 -19.06
C GLY A 148 0.89 -13.65 -19.26
N ASN A 149 -0.01 -12.81 -18.73
CA ASN A 149 0.02 -11.36 -18.92
C ASN A 149 0.51 -10.60 -17.67
N ALA A 150 1.28 -11.25 -16.80
CA ALA A 150 1.78 -10.71 -15.54
C ALA A 150 0.68 -10.18 -14.60
N GLU A 151 -0.53 -10.74 -14.69
CA GLU A 151 -1.64 -10.32 -13.84
C GLU A 151 -1.54 -10.85 -12.42
N THR A 152 -2.16 -10.16 -11.49
CA THR A 152 -2.23 -10.55 -10.09
C THR A 152 -3.69 -10.59 -9.63
N ILE A 153 -4.12 -11.76 -9.18
CA ILE A 153 -5.41 -11.97 -8.54
C ILE A 153 -5.15 -12.29 -7.07
N SER A 154 -5.77 -11.54 -6.17
CA SER A 154 -5.70 -11.85 -4.75
C SER A 154 -7.10 -11.91 -4.13
N LEU A 155 -7.35 -12.97 -3.37
CA LEU A 155 -8.55 -13.13 -2.55
C LEU A 155 -8.12 -13.08 -1.08
N GLN A 156 -8.80 -12.29 -0.28
CA GLN A 156 -8.57 -12.18 1.16
C GLN A 156 -9.88 -12.34 1.91
N GLY A 157 -9.82 -13.00 3.06
CA GLY A 157 -10.92 -13.10 4.00
C GLY A 157 -10.39 -12.99 5.41
N ASP A 158 -10.96 -12.09 6.21
CA ASP A 158 -10.57 -11.82 7.58
C ASP A 158 -11.80 -11.85 8.48
N VAL A 159 -11.66 -12.44 9.66
CA VAL A 159 -12.72 -12.53 10.65
C VAL A 159 -12.19 -12.03 11.98
N ASN A 160 -12.85 -11.04 12.58
CA ASN A 160 -12.51 -10.50 13.89
C ASN A 160 -13.59 -10.89 14.91
N TYR A 161 -13.15 -11.24 16.11
CA TYR A 161 -14.02 -11.63 17.22
C TYR A 161 -13.46 -11.10 18.54
N THR A 162 -14.34 -10.75 19.46
CA THR A 162 -13.95 -10.36 20.82
C THR A 162 -13.61 -11.62 21.63
N PRO A 163 -12.38 -11.72 22.20
CA PRO A 163 -11.99 -12.84 23.05
C PRO A 163 -12.98 -13.06 24.20
N PHE A 164 -13.15 -14.32 24.61
CA PHE A 164 -13.99 -14.76 25.75
C PHE A 164 -15.51 -14.58 25.61
N ASN A 165 -15.99 -13.68 24.75
CA ASN A 165 -17.43 -13.51 24.50
C ASN A 165 -17.95 -14.44 23.36
N GLY A 166 -17.04 -15.05 22.58
CA GLY A 166 -17.37 -16.00 21.52
C GLY A 166 -18.13 -15.43 20.32
N LYS A 167 -18.31 -14.10 20.28
CA LYS A 167 -19.09 -13.40 19.25
C LYS A 167 -18.22 -13.01 18.06
N LEU A 168 -18.70 -13.29 16.86
CA LEU A 168 -18.10 -12.84 15.60
C LEU A 168 -18.53 -11.40 15.31
N ASP A 169 -17.62 -10.45 15.54
CA ASP A 169 -17.94 -9.03 15.45
C ASP A 169 -17.73 -8.46 14.05
N GLU A 170 -16.70 -8.93 13.33
CA GLU A 170 -16.40 -8.40 11.99
C GLU A 170 -16.06 -9.51 11.01
N ARG A 171 -16.53 -9.37 9.78
CA ARG A 171 -16.19 -10.25 8.65
C ARG A 171 -15.84 -9.39 7.46
N LEU A 172 -14.62 -9.52 6.96
CA LEU A 172 -14.16 -8.87 5.75
C LEU A 172 -13.87 -9.93 4.68
N LEU A 173 -14.33 -9.66 3.47
CA LEU A 173 -13.97 -10.38 2.26
C LEU A 173 -13.51 -9.35 1.23
N GLY A 174 -12.38 -9.61 0.59
CA GLY A 174 -11.80 -8.72 -0.41
C GLY A 174 -11.27 -9.50 -1.60
N ALA A 175 -11.49 -8.99 -2.80
CA ALA A 175 -10.89 -9.49 -4.03
C ALA A 175 -10.21 -8.33 -4.77
N LYS A 176 -9.00 -8.56 -5.26
CA LYS A 176 -8.25 -7.62 -6.12
C LYS A 176 -7.86 -8.34 -7.40
N LEU A 177 -8.12 -7.72 -8.53
CA LEU A 177 -7.59 -8.08 -9.84
C LEU A 177 -6.75 -6.91 -10.33
N ALA A 178 -5.48 -7.15 -10.66
CA ALA A 178 -4.59 -6.16 -11.26
C ALA A 178 -4.01 -6.71 -12.56
N LEU A 179 -4.21 -5.98 -13.65
CA LEU A 179 -3.82 -6.33 -15.01
C LEU A 179 -2.83 -5.27 -15.53
N PRO A 180 -1.55 -5.59 -15.73
CA PRO A 180 -0.59 -4.65 -16.33
C PRO A 180 -0.89 -4.43 -17.81
N PHE A 181 -0.64 -3.22 -18.32
CA PHE A 181 -0.75 -2.95 -19.75
C PHE A 181 0.47 -3.52 -20.51
N PRO A 182 0.29 -4.29 -21.59
CA PRO A 182 1.39 -4.99 -22.26
C PRO A 182 2.55 -4.08 -22.72
N LYS A 183 2.23 -2.88 -23.23
CA LYS A 183 3.24 -1.91 -23.68
C LYS A 183 3.96 -1.20 -22.53
N ASN A 184 3.32 -1.07 -21.38
CA ASN A 184 3.89 -0.42 -20.21
C ASN A 184 3.43 -1.13 -18.92
N PRO A 185 4.16 -2.19 -18.51
CA PRO A 185 3.84 -2.97 -17.31
C PRO A 185 3.84 -2.16 -16.00
N SER A 186 4.41 -0.94 -16.02
CA SER A 186 4.39 -0.01 -14.88
C SER A 186 2.99 0.53 -14.59
N VAL A 187 2.08 0.49 -15.58
CA VAL A 187 0.69 0.94 -15.45
C VAL A 187 -0.21 -0.29 -15.48
N LYS A 188 -1.05 -0.43 -14.45
CA LYS A 188 -1.93 -1.57 -14.24
C LYS A 188 -3.38 -1.09 -14.11
N ALA A 189 -4.30 -1.72 -14.81
CA ALA A 189 -5.72 -1.60 -14.51
C ALA A 189 -6.02 -2.44 -13.27
N ALA A 190 -6.66 -1.86 -12.25
CA ALA A 190 -6.96 -2.56 -11.01
C ALA A 190 -8.45 -2.45 -10.65
N VAL A 191 -9.04 -3.58 -10.27
CA VAL A 191 -10.41 -3.70 -9.79
C VAL A 191 -10.38 -4.34 -8.40
N TYR A 192 -11.08 -3.70 -7.48
CA TYR A 192 -11.20 -4.10 -6.07
C TYR A 192 -12.67 -4.32 -5.75
N ALA A 193 -13.00 -5.44 -5.14
CA ALA A 193 -14.31 -5.68 -4.55
C ALA A 193 -14.14 -6.01 -3.08
N ASN A 194 -14.89 -5.35 -2.21
CA ASN A 194 -14.83 -5.59 -0.77
C ASN A 194 -16.23 -5.70 -0.17
N HIS A 195 -16.40 -6.65 0.75
CA HIS A 195 -17.60 -6.81 1.54
C HIS A 195 -17.20 -6.85 3.02
N THR A 196 -17.80 -6.00 3.82
CA THR A 196 -17.54 -5.88 5.26
C THR A 196 -18.86 -5.97 6.01
N TYR A 197 -18.93 -6.85 6.98
CA TYR A 197 -20.04 -6.96 7.92
C TYR A 197 -19.53 -6.69 9.33
N LEU A 198 -20.22 -5.81 10.07
CA LEU A 198 -19.87 -5.40 11.42
C LEU A 198 -21.10 -5.57 12.34
N ASP A 199 -20.91 -6.24 13.46
CA ASP A 199 -21.88 -6.37 14.53
C ASP A 199 -21.40 -5.57 15.76
N LEU A 200 -22.01 -4.42 15.98
CA LEU A 200 -21.55 -3.44 16.97
C LEU A 200 -22.20 -3.60 18.36
N PHE A 201 -22.99 -4.67 18.57
CA PHE A 201 -23.59 -4.93 19.88
C PHE A 201 -22.52 -5.23 20.94
N LYS A 202 -22.67 -4.65 22.14
CA LYS A 202 -21.78 -4.77 23.30
C LYS A 202 -20.34 -4.29 23.06
N GLN A 203 -20.16 -3.35 22.15
CA GLN A 203 -18.86 -2.75 21.88
C GLN A 203 -18.60 -1.57 22.82
N PRO A 204 -17.38 -1.39 23.36
CA PRO A 204 -17.11 -0.38 24.38
C PRO A 204 -17.22 1.06 23.87
N PHE A 205 -17.14 1.26 22.54
CA PHE A 205 -17.18 2.57 21.90
C PHE A 205 -18.60 3.02 21.50
N ILE A 206 -19.63 2.17 21.69
CA ILE A 206 -21.02 2.48 21.36
C ILE A 206 -21.87 2.35 22.63
N GLY A 207 -22.83 3.25 22.80
CA GLY A 207 -23.77 3.17 23.93
C GLY A 207 -24.81 2.06 23.71
N GLU A 208 -25.37 1.52 24.79
CA GLU A 208 -26.34 0.40 24.72
C GLU A 208 -27.57 0.72 23.86
N SER A 209 -28.02 1.98 23.84
CA SER A 209 -29.13 2.45 23.01
C SER A 209 -28.81 2.53 21.52
N ASP A 210 -27.53 2.66 21.17
CA ASP A 210 -27.04 2.90 19.82
C ASP A 210 -26.46 1.64 19.16
N GLU A 211 -26.67 0.46 19.76
CA GLU A 211 -26.21 -0.81 19.22
C GLU A 211 -26.95 -1.18 17.92
N HIS A 212 -26.18 -1.52 16.88
CA HIS A 212 -26.70 -1.86 15.57
C HIS A 212 -25.74 -2.72 14.76
N LYS A 213 -26.20 -3.21 13.60
CA LYS A 213 -25.42 -3.94 12.62
C LYS A 213 -25.17 -3.08 11.39
N GLN A 214 -24.00 -3.25 10.79
CA GLN A 214 -23.59 -2.55 9.59
C GLN A 214 -23.12 -3.55 8.53
N SER A 215 -23.45 -3.29 7.28
CA SER A 215 -22.88 -4.00 6.13
C SER A 215 -22.45 -3.01 5.06
N GLN A 216 -21.32 -3.26 4.44
CA GLN A 216 -20.77 -2.45 3.37
C GLN A 216 -20.32 -3.35 2.23
N PHE A 217 -20.77 -3.05 1.03
CA PHE A 217 -20.23 -3.62 -0.21
C PHE A 217 -19.64 -2.49 -1.05
N GLY A 218 -18.39 -2.63 -1.46
CA GLY A 218 -17.70 -1.67 -2.31
C GLY A 218 -17.13 -2.34 -3.55
N LEU A 219 -17.19 -1.61 -4.66
CA LEU A 219 -16.50 -1.92 -5.91
C LEU A 219 -15.68 -0.69 -6.31
N SER A 220 -14.40 -0.87 -6.57
CA SER A 220 -13.51 0.19 -7.03
C SER A 220 -12.81 -0.26 -8.31
N ALA A 221 -12.72 0.60 -9.31
CA ALA A 221 -12.03 0.33 -10.56
C ALA A 221 -11.19 1.55 -10.95
N GLY A 222 -9.95 1.32 -11.36
CA GLY A 222 -9.03 2.42 -11.67
C GLY A 222 -7.70 1.97 -12.25
N ILE A 223 -6.76 2.90 -12.27
CA ILE A 223 -5.42 2.73 -12.80
C ILE A 223 -4.42 2.87 -11.64
N GLU A 224 -3.59 1.86 -11.47
CA GLU A 224 -2.42 1.82 -10.59
C GLU A 224 -1.17 2.10 -11.43
N LYS A 225 -0.31 3.01 -10.99
CA LYS A 225 0.95 3.32 -11.67
C LYS A 225 2.09 3.28 -10.68
N ASN A 226 3.10 2.48 -11.01
CA ASN A 226 4.32 2.37 -10.23
C ASN A 226 5.45 3.04 -10.98
N PHE A 227 6.21 3.89 -10.30
CA PHE A 227 7.40 4.52 -10.86
C PHE A 227 8.48 4.71 -9.80
N LEU A 228 9.73 4.69 -10.26
CA LEU A 228 10.90 4.90 -9.42
C LEU A 228 11.22 6.40 -9.38
N TYR A 229 11.47 6.93 -8.19
CA TYR A 229 11.84 8.33 -7.99
C TYR A 229 13.26 8.45 -7.41
N ASN A 230 14.12 9.17 -8.13
CA ASN A 230 15.56 9.38 -7.87
C ASN A 230 16.42 8.10 -7.78
N ASN A 231 17.75 8.25 -7.83
CA ASN A 231 18.74 7.18 -7.57
C ASN A 231 18.59 6.50 -6.19
N ASN A 232 17.69 6.98 -5.33
CA ASN A 232 17.47 6.53 -3.95
C ASN A 232 16.37 5.45 -3.79
N LYS A 233 16.20 4.55 -4.77
CA LYS A 233 15.40 3.30 -4.66
C LYS A 233 13.97 3.48 -4.10
N SER A 234 13.38 4.67 -4.19
CA SER A 234 12.03 4.94 -3.71
C SER A 234 11.03 4.50 -4.78
N VAL A 235 10.14 3.57 -4.44
CA VAL A 235 9.00 3.23 -5.29
C VAL A 235 7.83 4.15 -4.90
N ILE A 236 7.28 4.83 -5.89
CA ILE A 236 6.04 5.59 -5.75
C ILE A 236 4.94 4.82 -6.47
N GLU A 237 3.88 4.50 -5.74
CA GLU A 237 2.68 3.85 -6.24
C GLU A 237 1.55 4.87 -6.20
N THR A 238 0.85 5.06 -7.32
CA THR A 238 -0.35 5.89 -7.37
C THR A 238 -1.53 5.07 -7.85
N PHE A 239 -2.69 5.27 -7.24
CA PHE A 239 -3.94 4.69 -7.69
C PHE A 239 -4.96 5.80 -7.91
N ASN A 240 -5.60 5.81 -9.08
CA ASN A 240 -6.67 6.75 -9.38
C ASN A 240 -7.84 5.98 -9.98
N GLY A 241 -9.02 6.12 -9.42
CA GLY A 241 -10.16 5.31 -9.84
C GLY A 241 -11.50 5.81 -9.31
N MET A 242 -12.56 5.17 -9.78
CA MET A 242 -13.92 5.38 -9.28
C MET A 242 -14.28 4.26 -8.33
N THR A 243 -15.08 4.57 -7.33
CA THR A 243 -15.64 3.57 -6.42
C THR A 243 -17.12 3.80 -6.19
N MET A 244 -17.86 2.70 -6.10
CA MET A 244 -19.26 2.65 -5.72
C MET A 244 -19.37 1.81 -4.46
N VAL A 245 -20.03 2.35 -3.44
CA VAL A 245 -20.16 1.73 -2.13
C VAL A 245 -21.63 1.75 -1.70
N ALA A 246 -22.18 0.58 -1.40
CA ALA A 246 -23.47 0.42 -0.74
C ALA A 246 -23.23 0.17 0.75
N ARG A 247 -23.80 1.01 1.60
CA ARG A 247 -23.69 0.95 3.06
C ARG A 247 -25.07 0.73 3.63
N ASN A 248 -25.22 -0.22 4.52
CA ASN A 248 -26.50 -0.54 5.12
C ASN A 248 -26.36 -0.58 6.64
N ILE A 249 -27.25 0.14 7.32
CA ILE A 249 -27.39 0.12 8.77
C ILE A 249 -28.74 -0.49 9.12
N TYR A 250 -28.73 -1.54 9.95
CA TYR A 250 -29.93 -2.28 10.32
C TYR A 250 -29.77 -2.99 11.67
N GLY A 251 -30.86 -3.58 12.17
CA GLY A 251 -30.85 -4.40 13.37
C GLY A 251 -30.50 -3.61 14.63
N PHE A 252 -31.26 -2.56 14.91
CA PHE A 252 -31.13 -1.77 16.14
C PHE A 252 -31.63 -2.58 17.36
N ALA A 253 -31.00 -2.38 18.52
CA ALA A 253 -31.45 -2.98 19.78
C ALA A 253 -32.85 -2.49 20.19
N ASP A 254 -33.06 -1.17 20.18
CA ASP A 254 -34.36 -0.51 20.40
C ASP A 254 -34.54 0.65 19.41
N ALA A 255 -35.43 0.50 18.43
CA ALA A 255 -35.64 1.47 17.36
C ALA A 255 -36.16 2.85 17.83
N LEU A 256 -36.68 2.95 19.06
CA LEU A 256 -37.18 4.19 19.64
C LEU A 256 -36.11 4.95 20.44
N ALA A 257 -35.14 4.24 21.04
CA ALA A 257 -34.09 4.82 21.88
C ALA A 257 -32.80 5.19 21.11
N VAL A 258 -32.66 4.76 19.85
CA VAL A 258 -31.48 5.05 19.01
C VAL A 258 -31.35 6.54 18.72
N SER A 259 -30.13 7.06 18.82
CA SER A 259 -29.77 8.44 18.46
C SER A 259 -30.18 8.80 17.03
N ASP A 260 -30.75 9.99 16.85
CA ASP A 260 -31.20 10.49 15.54
C ASP A 260 -30.08 10.52 14.48
N SER A 261 -28.83 10.72 14.91
CA SER A 261 -27.64 10.74 14.06
C SER A 261 -27.35 9.40 13.37
N ILE A 262 -27.75 8.29 13.98
CA ILE A 262 -27.62 6.93 13.43
C ILE A 262 -28.90 6.55 12.69
N LYS A 263 -30.05 6.87 13.30
CA LYS A 263 -31.38 6.58 12.75
C LYS A 263 -31.60 7.18 11.36
N GLN A 264 -31.07 8.38 11.10
CA GLN A 264 -31.15 9.01 9.78
C GLN A 264 -30.52 8.19 8.65
N PHE A 265 -29.62 7.25 8.95
CA PHE A 265 -28.93 6.40 7.96
C PHE A 265 -29.48 4.97 7.92
N GLN A 266 -30.65 4.72 8.50
CA GLN A 266 -31.30 3.41 8.44
C GLN A 266 -31.59 3.01 6.99
N GLY A 267 -31.13 1.82 6.60
CA GLY A 267 -31.31 1.26 5.26
C GLY A 267 -30.11 1.45 4.32
N THR A 268 -30.30 1.13 3.04
CA THR A 268 -29.21 1.08 2.05
C THR A 268 -28.89 2.46 1.47
N PHE A 269 -27.78 3.01 1.92
CA PHE A 269 -27.18 4.28 1.52
C PHE A 269 -26.02 4.06 0.54
N THR A 270 -26.14 4.53 -0.68
CA THR A 270 -25.14 4.37 -1.73
C THR A 270 -24.28 5.63 -1.87
N LYS A 271 -23.02 5.42 -2.24
CA LYS A 271 -22.03 6.47 -2.48
C LYS A 271 -21.23 6.13 -3.73
N SER A 272 -21.08 7.11 -4.61
CA SER A 272 -20.14 7.07 -5.72
C SER A 272 -19.08 8.12 -5.50
N SER A 273 -17.81 7.73 -5.55
CA SER A 273 -16.68 8.63 -5.32
C SER A 273 -15.53 8.37 -6.28
N PHE A 274 -14.70 9.38 -6.47
CA PHE A 274 -13.41 9.27 -7.16
C PHE A 274 -12.32 9.24 -6.10
N ILE A 275 -11.48 8.22 -6.14
CA ILE A 275 -10.40 8.01 -5.18
C ILE A 275 -9.04 8.20 -5.85
N SER A 276 -8.15 8.91 -5.16
CA SER A 276 -6.77 9.11 -5.52
C SER A 276 -5.90 8.75 -4.32
N GLU A 277 -4.99 7.80 -4.50
CA GLU A 277 -4.06 7.36 -3.49
C GLU A 277 -2.63 7.51 -4.02
N LEU A 278 -1.73 8.04 -3.19
CA LEU A 278 -0.31 8.11 -3.45
C LEU A 278 0.43 7.50 -2.26
N LYS A 279 1.28 6.52 -2.55
CA LYS A 279 2.18 5.88 -1.57
C LYS A 279 3.61 6.05 -2.04
N SER A 280 4.46 6.49 -1.13
CA SER A 280 5.90 6.50 -1.33
C SER A 280 6.54 5.85 -0.11
N ASP A 281 7.33 4.81 -0.33
CA ASP A 281 8.09 4.13 0.71
C ASP A 281 9.58 4.10 0.33
N SER A 282 10.39 4.67 1.21
CA SER A 282 11.85 4.73 1.10
C SER A 282 12.51 4.18 2.37
N ARG A 283 11.76 3.47 3.22
CA ARG A 283 12.26 2.94 4.48
C ARG A 283 13.25 1.82 4.22
N GLU A 284 14.39 1.89 4.89
CA GLU A 284 15.34 0.79 4.94
C GLU A 284 15.09 0.00 6.22
N PHE A 285 15.09 -1.31 6.07
CA PHE A 285 14.84 -2.24 7.15
C PHE A 285 16.13 -2.97 7.50
N TYR A 286 16.41 -3.05 8.79
CA TYR A 286 17.41 -3.98 9.31
C TYR A 286 16.65 -5.20 9.85
N ASN A 287 16.79 -6.32 9.15
CA ASN A 287 15.90 -7.47 9.27
C ASN A 287 14.43 -7.06 9.00
N ARG A 288 13.62 -6.85 10.05
CA ARG A 288 12.22 -6.41 9.94
C ARG A 288 11.91 -5.06 10.59
N PHE A 289 12.88 -4.45 11.25
CA PHE A 289 12.67 -3.15 11.88
C PHE A 289 13.07 -2.03 10.93
N PRO A 290 12.21 -1.01 10.76
CA PRO A 290 12.60 0.17 10.01
C PRO A 290 13.70 0.92 10.79
N VAL A 291 14.79 1.24 10.12
CA VAL A 291 15.96 1.90 10.72
C VAL A 291 16.13 3.32 10.18
N SER A 292 15.95 3.50 8.87
CA SER A 292 16.12 4.76 8.18
C SER A 292 15.00 4.96 7.15
N GLY A 293 14.88 6.17 6.62
CA GLY A 293 13.96 6.48 5.53
C GLY A 293 12.58 6.93 5.98
N LYS A 294 11.69 7.06 5.00
CA LYS A 294 10.40 7.73 5.16
C LYS A 294 9.30 6.98 4.40
N ARG A 295 8.09 6.99 4.96
CA ARG A 295 6.86 6.59 4.28
C ARG A 295 5.88 7.75 4.26
N VAL A 296 5.33 8.03 3.08
CA VAL A 296 4.28 9.01 2.86
C VAL A 296 3.11 8.28 2.22
N GLN A 297 1.91 8.43 2.78
CA GLN A 297 0.67 8.00 2.16
C GLN A 297 -0.30 9.18 2.16
N LEU A 298 -0.83 9.50 0.99
CA LEU A 298 -1.87 10.50 0.79
C LEU A 298 -3.06 9.81 0.16
N PHE A 299 -4.23 9.98 0.76
CA PHE A 299 -5.48 9.44 0.27
C PHE A 299 -6.50 10.57 0.16
N HIS A 300 -7.11 10.67 -1.00
CA HIS A 300 -8.13 11.64 -1.31
C HIS A 300 -9.34 10.93 -1.90
N GLU A 301 -10.51 11.16 -1.32
CA GLU A 301 -11.79 10.67 -1.81
C GLU A 301 -12.72 11.85 -2.08
N TYR A 302 -13.09 12.02 -3.35
CA TYR A 302 -14.00 13.03 -3.85
C TYR A 302 -15.39 12.43 -4.04
N ILE A 303 -16.41 12.88 -3.30
CA ILE A 303 -17.75 12.28 -3.38
C ILE A 303 -18.55 12.92 -4.54
N LEU A 304 -18.88 12.11 -5.54
CA LEU A 304 -19.63 12.51 -6.73
C LEU A 304 -21.13 12.56 -6.45
N SER A 305 -21.67 11.50 -5.84
CA SER A 305 -23.07 11.46 -5.42
C SER A 305 -23.25 10.51 -4.25
N GLN A 306 -24.27 10.81 -3.44
CA GLN A 306 -24.70 9.94 -2.36
C GLN A 306 -26.22 10.05 -2.16
N GLY A 307 -26.83 9.01 -1.63
CA GLY A 307 -28.27 8.99 -1.35
C GLY A 307 -28.77 7.60 -0.97
N PHE A 308 -30.06 7.49 -0.68
CA PHE A 308 -30.70 6.18 -0.48
C PHE A 308 -31.04 5.56 -1.82
N THR A 309 -30.93 4.24 -1.90
CA THR A 309 -31.11 3.47 -3.16
C THR A 309 -32.49 3.70 -3.80
N ASN A 310 -33.52 3.94 -3.00
CA ASN A 310 -34.91 4.14 -3.45
C ASN A 310 -35.35 5.62 -3.41
N SER A 311 -34.43 6.54 -3.15
CA SER A 311 -34.73 7.98 -3.12
C SER A 311 -34.01 8.71 -4.25
N LYS A 312 -34.45 9.93 -4.55
CA LYS A 312 -33.64 10.83 -5.39
C LYS A 312 -32.26 11.00 -4.73
N PRO A 313 -31.16 11.06 -5.50
CA PRO A 313 -29.85 11.38 -4.98
C PRO A 313 -29.90 12.68 -4.18
N LEU A 314 -29.14 12.75 -3.10
CA LEU A 314 -29.09 13.97 -2.29
C LEU A 314 -28.53 15.13 -3.11
N PRO A 315 -28.89 16.38 -2.79
CA PRO A 315 -28.30 17.55 -3.43
C PRO A 315 -26.78 17.50 -3.34
N HIS A 316 -26.10 17.98 -4.37
CA HIS A 316 -24.64 18.01 -4.44
C HIS A 316 -24.01 18.79 -3.26
N GLU A 317 -24.76 19.69 -2.62
CA GLU A 317 -24.31 20.43 -1.43
C GLU A 317 -24.09 19.55 -0.19
N SER A 318 -24.64 18.33 -0.19
CA SER A 318 -24.42 17.34 0.86
C SER A 318 -23.11 16.55 0.67
N ASN A 319 -22.51 16.64 -0.51
CA ASN A 319 -21.25 15.97 -0.81
C ASN A 319 -20.08 16.65 -0.09
N PHE A 320 -19.02 15.87 0.10
CA PHE A 320 -17.83 16.30 0.80
C PHE A 320 -16.60 15.69 0.15
N ASP A 321 -15.44 16.19 0.55
CA ASP A 321 -14.14 15.65 0.19
C ASP A 321 -13.47 15.14 1.45
N LYS A 322 -12.86 13.97 1.34
CA LYS A 322 -12.14 13.33 2.44
C LYS A 322 -10.67 13.24 2.06
N LEU A 323 -9.84 13.90 2.85
CA LEU A 323 -8.38 13.89 2.71
C LEU A 323 -7.77 13.24 3.94
N SER A 324 -6.84 12.32 3.76
CA SER A 324 -5.99 11.81 4.83
C SER A 324 -4.53 11.74 4.38
N VAL A 325 -3.65 12.07 5.32
CA VAL A 325 -2.21 12.11 5.15
C VAL A 325 -1.57 11.33 6.30
N SER A 326 -0.73 10.37 5.96
CA SER A 326 0.08 9.58 6.87
C SER A 326 1.55 9.74 6.52
N TYR A 327 2.33 10.19 7.49
CA TYR A 327 3.77 10.41 7.37
C TYR A 327 4.53 9.70 8.49
N GLU A 328 5.54 8.94 8.11
CA GLU A 328 6.38 8.18 9.01
C GLU A 328 7.85 8.36 8.63
N THR A 329 8.71 8.63 9.60
CA THR A 329 10.16 8.76 9.38
C THR A 329 10.94 8.11 10.50
N HIS A 330 12.03 7.43 10.15
CA HIS A 330 12.93 6.77 11.09
C HIS A 330 14.33 7.33 10.97
N ARG A 331 14.98 7.59 12.10
CA ARG A 331 16.35 8.09 12.15
C ARG A 331 17.18 7.23 13.10
N PRO A 332 18.28 6.61 12.62
CA PRO A 332 19.17 5.85 13.47
C PRO A 332 20.16 6.78 14.18
N PHE A 333 20.46 6.43 15.42
CA PHE A 333 21.49 7.02 16.26
C PHE A 333 22.41 5.90 16.80
N PHE A 334 23.67 6.25 17.10
CA PHE A 334 24.66 5.34 17.69
C PHE A 334 24.82 4.00 16.94
N ASN A 335 25.06 4.06 15.63
CA ASN A 335 25.19 2.87 14.77
C ASN A 335 23.98 1.92 14.92
N THR A 336 22.77 2.48 14.81
CA THR A 336 21.46 1.77 14.88
C THR A 336 21.04 1.20 16.24
N LYS A 337 21.82 1.42 17.32
CA LYS A 337 21.44 0.99 18.67
C LYS A 337 20.19 1.70 19.20
N LEU A 338 19.99 2.94 18.76
CA LEU A 338 18.82 3.76 19.04
C LEU A 338 18.20 4.17 17.70
N VAL A 339 16.91 3.95 17.53
CA VAL A 339 16.16 4.45 16.37
C VAL A 339 14.98 5.26 16.86
N THR A 340 14.96 6.55 16.51
CA THR A 340 13.82 7.41 16.81
C THR A 340 12.90 7.47 15.60
N SER A 341 11.62 7.24 15.83
CA SER A 341 10.58 7.23 14.81
C SER A 341 9.53 8.28 15.12
N LEU A 342 9.12 9.02 14.10
CA LEU A 342 8.06 10.00 14.15
C LEU A 342 6.93 9.54 13.24
N HIS A 343 5.72 9.50 13.77
CA HIS A 343 4.49 9.15 13.07
C HIS A 343 3.52 10.32 13.16
N LEU A 344 3.06 10.82 12.02
CA LEU A 344 2.08 11.89 11.91
C LEU A 344 0.96 11.41 11.01
N ASP A 345 -0.26 11.35 11.55
CA ASP A 345 -1.46 11.08 10.76
C ASP A 345 -2.42 12.25 10.94
N ALA A 346 -2.97 12.75 9.85
CA ALA A 346 -3.98 13.80 9.88
C ALA A 346 -5.02 13.56 8.79
N GLY A 347 -6.25 13.98 9.03
CA GLY A 347 -7.28 13.93 8.01
C GLY A 347 -8.42 14.90 8.28
N ALA A 348 -9.11 15.23 7.20
CA ALA A 348 -10.16 16.22 7.18
C ALA A 348 -11.25 15.81 6.20
N ILE A 349 -12.49 16.01 6.61
CA ILE A 349 -13.68 15.95 5.77
C ILE A 349 -14.24 17.36 5.69
N PHE A 350 -14.24 17.93 4.49
CA PHE A 350 -14.72 19.30 4.26
C PHE A 350 -15.82 19.32 3.18
N PRO A 351 -16.89 20.12 3.37
CA PRO A 351 -17.93 20.30 2.37
C PRO A 351 -17.45 21.20 1.23
N TRP A 352 -17.98 20.99 0.02
CA TRP A 352 -17.65 21.83 -1.14
C TRP A 352 -18.24 23.26 -1.03
N LYS A 353 -19.41 23.41 -0.41
CA LYS A 353 -20.07 24.71 -0.22
C LYS A 353 -20.12 25.12 1.26
N ASN A 354 -19.62 26.32 1.53
CA ASN A 354 -19.39 26.92 2.84
C ASN A 354 -20.65 27.16 3.72
N LYS A 355 -21.85 26.74 3.30
CA LYS A 355 -23.12 27.05 3.98
C LYS A 355 -23.80 25.84 4.64
N SER A 356 -23.38 24.61 4.33
CA SER A 356 -24.06 23.40 4.84
C SER A 356 -23.05 22.48 5.51
N LYS A 357 -23.40 21.95 6.69
CA LYS A 357 -22.63 20.85 7.29
C LYS A 357 -22.72 19.65 6.34
N PRO A 358 -21.60 18.99 5.99
CA PRO A 358 -21.65 17.82 5.11
C PRO A 358 -22.44 16.71 5.81
N LEU A 359 -23.31 16.03 5.07
CA LEU A 359 -23.96 14.82 5.59
C LEU A 359 -22.97 13.67 5.46
N VAL A 360 -22.29 13.38 6.56
CA VAL A 360 -21.28 12.31 6.63
C VAL A 360 -21.88 11.09 7.30
N HIS A 361 -21.79 9.97 6.60
CA HIS A 361 -22.21 8.68 7.14
C HIS A 361 -21.25 8.20 8.23
N LEU A 362 -21.74 7.45 9.22
CA LEU A 362 -20.94 6.95 10.35
C LEU A 362 -19.68 6.17 9.90
N LEU A 363 -19.83 5.30 8.89
CA LEU A 363 -18.73 4.54 8.25
C LEU A 363 -17.65 5.41 7.57
N ASP A 364 -17.95 6.66 7.20
CA ASP A 364 -16.97 7.55 6.58
C ASP A 364 -16.24 8.43 7.60
N SER A 365 -16.74 8.50 8.84
CA SER A 365 -16.15 9.31 9.91
C SER A 365 -14.77 8.80 10.32
N PHE A 366 -13.94 9.69 10.85
CA PHE A 366 -12.65 9.31 11.41
C PHE A 366 -12.78 8.88 12.87
N TYR A 367 -12.04 7.81 13.22
CA TYR A 367 -11.98 7.27 14.58
C TYR A 367 -10.52 7.15 15.02
N LEU A 368 -10.29 7.35 16.31
CA LEU A 368 -8.98 7.29 16.93
C LEU A 368 -9.08 6.49 18.23
N GLY A 369 -8.03 5.73 18.56
CA GLY A 369 -7.97 4.87 19.73
C GLY A 369 -7.67 3.40 19.41
N GLY A 370 -7.19 2.66 20.41
CA GLY A 370 -6.78 1.27 20.28
C GLY A 370 -5.28 1.09 19.99
N PRO A 371 -4.77 -0.15 20.08
CA PRO A 371 -3.33 -0.44 20.15
C PRO A 371 -2.54 -0.08 18.87
N LYS A 372 -3.16 -0.15 17.68
CA LYS A 372 -2.55 0.24 16.40
C LYS A 372 -2.63 1.75 16.11
N SER A 373 -3.59 2.44 16.75
CA SER A 373 -3.86 3.84 16.46
C SER A 373 -3.23 4.73 17.53
N LEU A 374 -3.78 4.73 18.74
CA LEU A 374 -3.33 5.55 19.87
C LEU A 374 -3.27 4.66 21.12
N LYS A 375 -2.08 4.14 21.44
CA LYS A 375 -1.87 3.26 22.61
C LYS A 375 -2.29 3.97 23.90
N GLY A 376 -2.89 3.24 24.85
CA GLY A 376 -3.42 3.79 26.11
C GLY A 376 -4.88 4.24 26.07
N PHE A 377 -5.54 4.18 24.91
CA PHE A 377 -6.97 4.46 24.79
C PHE A 377 -7.68 3.27 24.15
N GLU A 378 -8.93 3.07 24.52
CA GLU A 378 -9.77 1.99 24.00
C GLU A 378 -10.08 2.22 22.50
N ARG A 379 -10.42 1.14 21.77
CA ARG A 379 -10.64 1.22 20.30
C ARG A 379 -11.74 2.22 19.97
N ASN A 380 -11.46 3.18 19.08
CA ASN A 380 -12.41 4.21 18.61
C ASN A 380 -12.97 5.14 19.72
N CYS A 381 -12.38 5.16 20.91
CA CYS A 381 -12.90 5.90 22.07
C CYS A 381 -12.20 7.24 22.34
N VAL A 382 -11.54 7.84 21.37
CA VAL A 382 -10.91 9.17 21.53
C VAL A 382 -11.71 10.22 20.76
N GLY A 383 -12.07 11.31 21.44
CA GLY A 383 -12.86 12.38 20.85
C GLY A 383 -14.35 12.03 20.78
N ASN A 384 -15.05 12.62 19.80
CA ASN A 384 -16.50 12.52 19.68
C ASN A 384 -17.03 11.16 19.13
N ARG A 385 -16.32 10.04 19.36
CA ARG A 385 -16.68 8.69 18.84
C ARG A 385 -17.03 8.70 17.34
N GLY A 386 -16.20 9.40 16.56
CA GLY A 386 -16.45 9.69 15.15
C GLY A 386 -16.40 11.20 14.89
N GLY A 387 -15.63 11.63 13.90
CA GLY A 387 -15.59 13.05 13.54
C GLY A 387 -15.10 13.35 12.14
N LEU A 388 -15.18 14.64 11.80
CA LEU A 388 -14.83 15.17 10.48
C LEU A 388 -13.32 15.39 10.33
N TYR A 389 -12.63 15.73 11.40
CA TYR A 389 -11.21 15.98 11.42
C TYR A 389 -10.54 15.08 12.44
N PHE A 390 -9.33 14.62 12.15
CA PHE A 390 -8.49 13.97 13.14
C PHE A 390 -7.04 14.35 12.94
N TYR A 391 -6.29 14.31 14.03
CA TYR A 391 -4.84 14.35 13.98
C TYR A 391 -4.26 13.43 15.04
N LYS A 392 -3.09 12.88 14.74
CA LYS A 392 -2.31 12.03 15.61
C LYS A 392 -0.83 12.31 15.39
N LEU A 393 -0.11 12.44 16.48
CA LEU A 393 1.34 12.55 16.54
C LEU A 393 1.87 11.48 17.49
N GLY A 394 2.75 10.61 17.00
CA GLY A 394 3.42 9.58 17.77
C GLY A 394 4.92 9.74 17.64
N ILE A 395 5.61 9.87 18.77
CA ILE A 395 7.07 9.85 18.84
C ILE A 395 7.46 8.58 19.58
N SER A 396 8.34 7.78 18.97
CA SER A 396 8.83 6.57 19.61
C SER A 396 10.34 6.43 19.48
N SER A 397 10.99 5.98 20.55
CA SER A 397 12.42 5.72 20.59
C SER A 397 12.64 4.24 20.87
N SER A 398 13.19 3.53 19.88
CA SER A 398 13.45 2.11 19.92
C SER A 398 14.91 1.86 20.28
N PHE A 399 15.13 1.21 21.40
CA PHE A 399 16.41 0.83 21.97
C PHE A 399 16.63 -0.66 21.79
N LYS A 400 17.85 -1.01 21.42
CA LYS A 400 18.32 -2.38 21.51
C LYS A 400 18.61 -2.77 22.97
N LEU A 401 18.32 -4.01 23.33
CA LEU A 401 18.65 -4.55 24.65
C LEU A 401 20.19 -4.68 24.82
N PRO A 402 20.71 -4.38 26.02
CA PRO A 402 22.14 -4.53 26.30
C PRO A 402 22.58 -5.98 26.06
N ASN A 403 23.81 -6.15 25.56
CA ASN A 403 24.43 -7.46 25.28
C ASN A 403 23.72 -8.36 24.23
N THR A 404 22.86 -7.81 23.38
CA THR A 404 22.27 -8.56 22.24
C THR A 404 23.05 -8.30 20.94
N PRO A 405 22.96 -9.16 19.90
CA PRO A 405 23.50 -8.88 18.56
C PRO A 405 22.76 -7.74 17.84
N ILE A 406 23.38 -7.10 16.84
CA ILE A 406 22.75 -5.99 16.10
C ILE A 406 21.47 -6.42 15.36
N ASP A 407 21.43 -7.68 14.93
CA ASP A 407 20.28 -8.34 14.29
C ASP A 407 19.19 -8.82 15.24
N SER A 408 19.28 -8.47 16.54
CA SER A 408 18.30 -8.90 17.53
C SER A 408 16.87 -8.57 17.09
N PRO A 409 15.98 -9.57 17.01
CA PRO A 409 14.58 -9.37 16.66
C PRO A 409 13.77 -8.69 17.79
N LEU A 410 14.41 -8.39 18.93
CA LEU A 410 13.78 -7.83 20.12
C LEU A 410 14.28 -6.39 20.37
N ARG A 411 13.35 -5.45 20.55
CA ARG A 411 13.62 -4.04 20.86
C ARG A 411 12.72 -3.53 21.97
N LEU A 412 13.29 -2.70 22.84
CA LEU A 412 12.55 -1.95 23.85
C LEU A 412 12.22 -0.57 23.28
N GLN A 413 10.97 -0.15 23.25
CA GLN A 413 10.54 1.13 22.69
C GLN A 413 9.89 1.97 23.77
N SER A 414 10.30 3.22 23.92
CA SER A 414 9.49 4.22 24.64
C SER A 414 8.66 5.00 23.64
N PHE A 415 7.42 5.36 23.99
CA PHE A 415 6.55 6.12 23.11
C PHE A 415 5.81 7.23 23.84
N ILE A 416 5.47 8.28 23.08
CA ILE A 416 4.56 9.34 23.46
C ILE A 416 3.61 9.53 22.29
N ASN A 417 2.31 9.37 22.54
CA ASN A 417 1.27 9.52 21.55
C ASN A 417 0.31 10.63 21.96
N PHE A 418 -0.10 11.41 20.98
CA PHE A 418 -0.95 12.58 21.12
C PHE A 418 -1.94 12.61 19.97
N GLY A 419 -3.21 12.92 20.23
CA GLY A 419 -4.17 13.05 19.13
C GLY A 419 -5.58 13.40 19.57
N ASP A 420 -6.39 13.79 18.61
CA ASP A 420 -7.81 14.11 18.81
C ASP A 420 -8.64 13.88 17.55
N VAL A 421 -9.95 13.74 17.74
CA VAL A 421 -10.99 13.70 16.72
C VAL A 421 -11.99 14.83 16.99
N LEU A 422 -12.25 15.62 15.96
CA LEU A 422 -13.01 16.87 16.02
C LEU A 422 -14.12 16.90 14.97
N ASN A 423 -15.24 17.55 15.30
CA ASN A 423 -16.31 17.84 14.33
C ASN A 423 -16.13 19.21 13.66
N ASN A 424 -15.47 20.14 14.34
CA ASN A 424 -15.15 21.45 13.79
C ASN A 424 -13.68 21.74 14.05
N TRP A 425 -12.95 22.15 13.01
CA TRP A 425 -11.56 22.55 13.12
C TRP A 425 -11.37 23.71 14.12
N ARG A 426 -12.36 24.61 14.24
CA ARG A 426 -12.29 25.75 15.19
C ARG A 426 -12.27 25.32 16.65
N ASP A 427 -12.70 24.10 16.94
CA ASP A 427 -12.67 23.54 18.29
C ASP A 427 -11.26 23.04 18.65
N ALA A 428 -10.30 23.08 17.72
CA ALA A 428 -8.89 22.75 17.95
C ALA A 428 -8.11 23.83 18.75
N ASN A 429 -8.79 24.84 19.29
CA ASN A 429 -8.18 25.89 20.12
C ASN A 429 -7.44 25.32 21.34
N LEU A 430 -6.46 26.08 21.88
CA LEU A 430 -5.61 25.69 23.01
C LEU A 430 -6.37 25.19 24.26
N GLU A 431 -7.63 25.60 24.42
CA GLU A 431 -8.49 25.16 25.53
C GLU A 431 -8.87 23.67 25.42
N ARG A 432 -9.08 23.17 24.20
CA ARG A 432 -9.34 21.75 23.96
C ARG A 432 -8.02 20.98 23.95
N LYS A 433 -7.54 20.67 25.15
CA LYS A 433 -6.34 19.86 25.35
C LYS A 433 -6.56 18.44 24.80
N PRO A 434 -5.77 17.96 23.84
CA PRO A 434 -5.96 16.65 23.22
C PRO A 434 -5.48 15.50 24.10
N ALA A 435 -5.91 14.29 23.72
CA ALA A 435 -5.58 13.06 24.41
C ALA A 435 -4.08 12.79 24.30
N LEU A 436 -3.45 12.44 25.42
CA LEU A 436 -2.01 12.23 25.54
C LEU A 436 -1.74 10.95 26.32
N SER A 437 -0.89 10.09 25.79
CA SER A 437 -0.41 8.89 26.48
C SER A 437 1.09 8.71 26.27
N THR A 438 1.73 8.05 27.21
CA THR A 438 3.12 7.61 27.11
C THR A 438 3.24 6.18 27.59
N GLY A 439 4.32 5.50 27.26
CA GLY A 439 4.53 4.15 27.74
C GLY A 439 5.81 3.53 27.23
N ILE A 440 5.95 2.26 27.58
CA ILE A 440 7.07 1.41 27.17
C ILE A 440 6.50 0.18 26.48
N SER A 441 7.08 -0.22 25.36
CA SER A 441 6.72 -1.39 24.58
C SER A 441 7.92 -2.30 24.40
N LEU A 442 7.73 -3.60 24.58
CA LEU A 442 8.67 -4.61 24.14
C LEU A 442 8.17 -5.18 22.82
N ILE A 443 8.92 -4.92 21.75
CA ILE A 443 8.56 -5.33 20.39
C ILE A 443 9.48 -6.44 19.93
N TYR A 444 8.90 -7.53 19.50
CA TYR A 444 9.59 -8.63 18.85
C TYR A 444 9.10 -8.77 17.42
N SER A 445 10.01 -8.83 16.45
CA SER A 445 9.67 -9.03 15.03
C SER A 445 10.54 -10.11 14.42
N ALA A 446 9.90 -11.21 14.04
CA ALA A 446 10.50 -12.38 13.39
C ALA A 446 9.76 -12.70 12.09
N SER A 447 10.26 -13.67 11.31
CA SER A 447 9.72 -14.04 9.99
C SER A 447 8.23 -14.45 10.00
N PHE A 448 7.79 -15.10 11.08
CA PHE A 448 6.45 -15.66 11.23
C PHE A 448 5.62 -15.01 12.36
N ALA A 449 6.21 -14.10 13.15
CA ALA A 449 5.56 -13.53 14.32
C ALA A 449 5.99 -12.08 14.58
N ASN A 450 5.02 -11.22 14.92
CA ASN A 450 5.26 -9.91 15.49
C ASN A 450 4.53 -9.83 16.83
N LEU A 451 5.25 -9.49 17.89
CA LEU A 451 4.69 -9.32 19.23
C LEU A 451 4.94 -7.87 19.69
N ASP A 452 3.90 -7.27 20.24
CA ASP A 452 3.91 -5.95 20.85
C ASP A 452 3.31 -6.07 22.26
N LEU A 453 4.19 -6.04 23.26
CA LEU A 453 3.81 -5.99 24.67
C LEU A 453 4.02 -4.57 25.18
N SER A 454 2.95 -3.83 25.39
CA SER A 454 2.99 -2.41 25.73
C SER A 454 2.44 -2.16 27.13
N TYR A 455 3.14 -1.39 27.95
CA TYR A 455 2.58 -0.78 29.16
C TYR A 455 2.28 0.69 28.88
N SER A 456 1.01 1.05 28.84
CA SER A 456 0.55 2.40 28.46
C SER A 456 0.02 3.17 29.67
N LEU A 457 0.46 4.41 29.80
CA LEU A 457 0.01 5.38 30.80
C LEU A 457 -0.66 6.58 30.10
N PRO A 458 -1.99 6.67 30.12
CA PRO A 458 -2.74 7.83 29.65
C PRO A 458 -2.49 9.01 30.59
N LEU A 459 -1.88 10.08 30.08
CA LEU A 459 -1.53 11.27 30.85
C LEU A 459 -2.66 12.30 30.83
N ARG A 460 -3.43 12.36 29.73
CA ARG A 460 -4.58 13.26 29.61
C ARG A 460 -5.75 12.54 28.97
N VAL A 461 -6.82 12.43 29.73
CA VAL A 461 -8.09 11.79 29.38
C VAL A 461 -9.20 12.81 29.61
N ARG A 462 -10.14 12.91 28.68
CA ARG A 462 -11.30 13.81 28.79
C ARG A 462 -12.55 13.00 29.12
N ASP A 463 -13.62 13.67 29.55
CA ASP A 463 -14.85 13.00 30.03
C ASP A 463 -15.51 12.06 29.01
N TYR A 464 -15.33 12.35 27.72
CA TYR A 464 -15.85 11.54 26.62
C TYR A 464 -14.83 10.52 26.06
N ASP A 465 -13.57 10.57 26.50
CA ASP A 465 -12.56 9.60 26.12
C ASP A 465 -12.64 8.36 27.02
N ILE A 466 -12.42 7.16 26.46
CA ILE A 466 -12.27 5.94 27.27
C ILE A 466 -10.79 5.53 27.26
N ALA A 467 -10.14 5.72 28.41
CA ALA A 467 -8.76 5.34 28.62
C ALA A 467 -8.62 3.84 28.88
N LYS A 468 -7.49 3.27 28.46
CA LYS A 468 -7.07 1.90 28.72
C LYS A 468 -5.66 1.89 29.30
N PRO A 469 -5.48 2.21 30.60
CA PRO A 469 -4.19 2.14 31.25
C PRO A 469 -3.74 0.70 31.47
N GLY A 470 -2.42 0.49 31.53
CA GLY A 470 -1.82 -0.77 31.94
C GLY A 470 -1.20 -1.58 30.79
N LEU A 471 -1.10 -2.89 31.02
CA LEU A 471 -0.49 -3.84 30.10
C LEU A 471 -1.44 -4.08 28.91
N THR A 472 -0.88 -4.07 27.71
CA THR A 472 -1.57 -4.40 26.47
C THR A 472 -0.72 -5.41 25.70
N PHE A 473 -1.35 -6.50 25.29
CA PHE A 473 -0.70 -7.54 24.51
C PHE A 473 -1.21 -7.56 23.07
N GLY A 474 -0.30 -7.74 22.12
CA GLY A 474 -0.61 -7.99 20.73
C GLY A 474 0.36 -9.00 20.14
N LEU A 475 -0.17 -10.04 19.51
CA LEU A 475 0.59 -11.04 18.76
C LEU A 475 -0.04 -11.21 17.38
N ASP A 476 0.74 -10.92 16.34
CA ASP A 476 0.40 -11.18 14.94
C ASP A 476 1.26 -12.35 14.45
N LEU A 477 0.65 -13.47 14.09
CA LEU A 477 1.32 -14.61 13.45
C LEU A 477 1.03 -14.61 11.95
N SER A 478 2.00 -15.02 11.14
CA SER A 478 1.87 -15.14 9.69
C SER A 478 2.54 -16.42 9.20
N PHE A 479 1.76 -17.26 8.56
CA PHE A 479 2.16 -18.51 7.93
C PHE A 479 2.04 -18.32 6.42
N PHE A 480 3.04 -18.76 5.66
CA PHE A 480 3.15 -18.53 4.22
C PHE A 480 3.23 -19.83 3.44
#